data_AF-A0A1I0NUB1-F1
#
_entry.id   AF-A0A1I0NUB1-F1
#
_cell.length_a   1.000
_cell.length_b   1.000
_cell.length_c   1.000
_cell.angle_alpha   90.00
_cell.angle_beta   90.00
_cell.angle_gamma   90.00
#
_symmetry.space_group_name_H-M   'P 1'
#
loop_
_entity.id
_entity.type
_entity.pdbx_description
1 polymer ?
#
loop_
_entity_poly.entity_id
_entity_poly.type
_entity_poly.pdbx_seq_one_letter_code
_entity_poly.pdbx_strand_id
1 'polypeptide(L)'
;MKNIYLLVLLLPLFSYGQQFKSSVSWLFHHSNDTKQLVDSCVYNENGMLIFRRDYNLFKENDYEDKRYTYNGAGKLVKSVSYDVAGQPWLTDSIGYDEQNRVIFEKAYRNNNGEVITDKEIRYGKNSVDIGKDIYVLRTYDTKGQLATEEMYKDTVLIEKTEYQDHGKKVTRGELIVQTSDEGEFTYKNGILISQIKGAEKVFFGVPVKREVTIFDENGLKKMVQYYQDGKYYQHLEYYYRR
;
A
#
# COMPACT_ATOMS: atom_id res chain seq x y z
N MET A 1 2.68 -42.98 24.69
CA MET A 1 2.32 -43.10 23.27
C MET A 1 1.01 -42.36 23.02
N LYS A 2 1.05 -41.42 22.08
CA LYS A 2 -0.05 -40.77 21.33
C LYS A 2 -1.30 -40.31 22.09
N ASN A 3 -1.45 -38.99 22.19
CA ASN A 3 -2.65 -38.27 21.75
C ASN A 3 -2.23 -36.83 21.40
N ILE A 4 -2.19 -36.51 20.11
CA ILE A 4 -2.01 -35.15 19.58
C ILE A 4 -3.35 -34.78 18.93
N TYR A 5 -3.99 -33.74 19.46
CA TYR A 5 -5.02 -32.96 18.78
C TYR A 5 -4.47 -31.55 18.58
N LEU A 6 -4.35 -31.11 17.32
CA LEU A 6 -4.49 -29.73 16.81
C LEU A 6 -4.22 -29.80 15.29
N LEU A 7 -5.19 -29.74 14.39
CA LEU A 7 -5.94 -28.58 13.88
C LEU A 7 -5.06 -27.48 13.23
N VAL A 8 -5.40 -27.23 11.96
CA VAL A 8 -5.12 -26.07 11.09
C VAL A 8 -3.72 -25.91 10.49
N LEU A 9 -3.61 -26.32 9.22
CA LEU A 9 -3.14 -25.42 8.16
C LEU A 9 -4.15 -25.53 7.02
N LEU A 10 -5.28 -24.83 7.14
CA LEU A 10 -5.99 -24.37 5.96
C LEU A 10 -5.07 -23.35 5.30
N LEU A 11 -4.31 -23.82 4.32
CA LEU A 11 -3.69 -22.97 3.33
C LEU A 11 -4.78 -22.01 2.81
N PRO A 12 -4.58 -20.68 2.82
CA PRO A 12 -5.19 -19.92 1.75
C PRO A 12 -4.60 -20.50 0.47
N LEU A 13 -5.41 -21.27 -0.25
CA LEU A 13 -5.27 -21.45 -1.68
C LEU A 13 -5.32 -20.04 -2.29
N PHE A 14 -4.22 -19.29 -2.22
CA PHE A 14 -3.98 -18.20 -3.14
C PHE A 14 -3.97 -18.86 -4.50
N SER A 15 -4.97 -18.52 -5.29
CA SER A 15 -5.14 -18.91 -6.68
C SER A 15 -3.91 -18.46 -7.47
N TYR A 16 -2.87 -19.30 -7.50
CA TYR A 16 -1.95 -19.38 -8.62
C TYR A 16 -2.80 -19.69 -9.86
N GLY A 17 -3.06 -18.70 -10.73
CA GLY A 17 -3.71 -19.04 -12.02
C GLY A 17 -4.44 -17.98 -12.82
N GLN A 18 -4.43 -16.69 -12.50
CA GLN A 18 -4.96 -15.68 -13.43
C GLN A 18 -3.91 -14.61 -13.74
N GLN A 19 -3.21 -14.82 -14.86
CA GLN A 19 -2.31 -13.82 -15.43
C GLN A 19 -3.17 -12.78 -16.15
N PHE A 20 -3.32 -11.62 -15.54
CA PHE A 20 -3.90 -10.46 -16.20
C PHE A 20 -2.85 -9.82 -17.10
N LYS A 21 -3.24 -9.42 -18.30
CA LYS A 21 -2.37 -8.65 -19.21
C LYS A 21 -2.51 -7.17 -18.95
N SER A 22 -3.72 -6.71 -18.63
CA SER A 22 -4.01 -5.30 -18.44
C SER A 22 -5.25 -5.08 -17.59
N SER A 23 -5.38 -3.88 -17.05
CA SER A 23 -6.62 -3.41 -16.42
C SER A 23 -6.88 -1.94 -16.74
N VAL A 24 -8.13 -1.51 -16.58
CA VAL A 24 -8.55 -0.10 -16.66
C VAL A 24 -9.52 0.21 -15.54
N SER A 25 -9.47 1.45 -15.05
CA SER A 25 -10.43 1.95 -14.06
C SER A 25 -11.26 3.10 -14.61
N TRP A 26 -12.56 3.08 -14.34
CA TRP A 26 -13.53 4.08 -14.80
C TRP A 26 -14.23 4.73 -13.64
N LEU A 27 -14.23 6.06 -13.62
CA LEU A 27 -14.94 6.89 -12.67
C LEU A 27 -16.30 7.28 -13.20
N PHE A 28 -17.32 7.16 -12.36
CA PHE A 28 -18.70 7.54 -12.65
C PHE A 28 -19.18 8.54 -11.60
N HIS A 29 -19.59 9.72 -12.04
CA HIS A 29 -20.24 10.72 -11.20
C HIS A 29 -21.76 10.71 -11.41
N HIS A 30 -22.51 10.47 -10.34
CA HIS A 30 -23.98 10.36 -10.42
C HIS A 30 -24.69 11.71 -10.49
N SER A 31 -24.03 12.81 -10.10
CA SER A 31 -24.62 14.16 -10.13
C SER A 31 -24.75 14.75 -11.53
N ASN A 32 -23.91 14.30 -12.47
CA ASN A 32 -23.86 14.81 -13.84
C ASN A 32 -23.80 13.69 -14.90
N ASP A 33 -23.97 12.43 -14.47
CA ASP A 33 -23.92 11.22 -15.32
C ASP A 33 -22.68 11.15 -16.21
N THR A 34 -21.53 11.58 -15.68
CA THR A 34 -20.26 11.55 -16.41
C THR A 34 -19.46 10.30 -16.11
N LYS A 35 -18.84 9.75 -17.14
CA LYS A 35 -17.93 8.61 -17.08
C LYS A 35 -16.55 9.00 -17.60
N GLN A 36 -15.49 8.66 -16.86
CA GLN A 36 -14.12 9.03 -17.20
C GLN A 36 -13.13 7.91 -16.93
N LEU A 37 -12.17 7.73 -17.83
CA LEU A 37 -11.04 6.80 -17.62
C LEU A 37 -10.04 7.43 -16.63
N VAL A 38 -9.65 6.70 -15.60
CA VAL A 38 -8.76 7.21 -14.54
C VAL A 38 -7.36 6.63 -14.63
N ASP A 39 -7.27 5.32 -14.87
CA ASP A 39 -5.99 4.68 -15.14
C ASP A 39 -6.10 3.53 -16.13
N SER A 40 -4.95 3.17 -16.70
CA SER A 40 -4.76 1.94 -17.44
C SER A 40 -3.43 1.31 -17.05
N CYS A 41 -3.43 0.00 -16.83
CA CYS A 41 -2.30 -0.76 -16.29
C CYS A 41 -1.95 -1.95 -17.19
N VAL A 42 -0.67 -2.31 -17.25
CA VAL A 42 -0.16 -3.50 -17.94
C VAL A 42 0.71 -4.30 -16.98
N TYR A 43 0.54 -5.62 -17.00
CA TYR A 43 1.23 -6.55 -16.12
C TYR A 43 2.10 -7.52 -16.93
N ASN A 44 3.19 -8.00 -16.33
CA ASN A 44 4.00 -9.06 -16.93
C ASN A 44 3.39 -10.46 -16.67
N GLU A 45 4.04 -11.49 -17.19
CA GLU A 45 3.65 -12.89 -17.02
C GLU A 45 3.56 -13.35 -15.55
N ASN A 46 4.25 -12.68 -14.63
CA ASN A 46 4.18 -12.97 -13.20
C ASN A 46 3.08 -12.16 -12.49
N GLY A 47 2.25 -11.43 -13.23
CA GLY A 47 1.20 -10.57 -12.68
C GLY A 47 1.69 -9.28 -12.04
N MET A 48 2.97 -8.92 -12.23
CA MET A 48 3.54 -7.68 -11.68
C MET A 48 3.24 -6.49 -12.60
N LEU A 49 2.81 -5.37 -12.05
CA LEU A 49 2.53 -4.13 -12.78
C LEU A 49 3.82 -3.58 -13.40
N ILE A 50 3.92 -3.55 -14.72
CA ILE A 50 5.12 -3.05 -15.44
C ILE A 50 4.92 -1.67 -16.06
N PHE A 51 3.67 -1.29 -16.30
CA PHE A 51 3.32 0.02 -16.83
C PHE A 51 1.97 0.48 -16.29
N ARG A 52 1.86 1.77 -16.01
CA ARG A 52 0.62 2.44 -15.64
C ARG A 52 0.55 3.80 -16.32
N ARG A 53 -0.62 4.15 -16.84
CA ARG A 53 -0.97 5.51 -17.25
C ARG A 53 -2.03 6.05 -16.32
N ASP A 54 -1.78 7.20 -15.72
CA ASP A 54 -2.70 7.96 -14.89
C ASP A 54 -3.28 9.11 -15.72
N TYR A 55 -4.60 9.14 -15.92
CA TYR A 55 -5.26 10.19 -16.70
C TYR A 55 -5.70 11.35 -15.80
N ASN A 56 -5.53 12.59 -16.28
CA ASN A 56 -6.00 13.76 -15.56
C ASN A 56 -7.52 13.84 -15.60
N LEU A 57 -8.14 13.98 -14.42
CA LEU A 57 -9.58 14.08 -14.25
C LEU A 57 -10.21 15.29 -14.95
N PHE A 58 -9.44 16.32 -15.27
CA PHE A 58 -9.95 17.57 -15.83
C PHE A 58 -9.44 17.88 -17.23
N LYS A 59 -8.55 17.03 -17.79
CA LYS A 59 -7.91 17.25 -19.08
C LYS A 59 -7.67 15.91 -19.77
N GLU A 60 -8.50 15.56 -20.75
CA GLU A 60 -8.44 14.26 -21.42
C GLU A 60 -7.09 13.94 -22.09
N ASN A 61 -6.32 14.97 -22.48
CA ASN A 61 -5.00 14.81 -23.12
C ASN A 61 -3.82 14.92 -22.14
N ASP A 62 -4.09 15.06 -20.84
CA ASP A 62 -3.06 15.16 -19.81
C ASP A 62 -2.99 13.84 -19.04
N TYR A 63 -1.81 13.24 -19.00
CA TYR A 63 -1.58 11.95 -18.36
C TYR A 63 -0.13 11.81 -17.90
N GLU A 64 0.10 10.92 -16.95
CA GLU A 64 1.43 10.52 -16.50
C GLU A 64 1.63 9.03 -16.74
N ASP A 65 2.72 8.68 -17.41
CA ASP A 65 3.12 7.29 -17.61
C ASP A 65 4.14 6.88 -16.55
N LYS A 66 3.99 5.68 -15.98
CA LYS A 66 4.91 5.08 -15.02
C LYS A 66 5.36 3.72 -15.51
N ARG A 67 6.66 3.46 -15.44
CA ARG A 67 7.24 2.15 -15.73
C ARG A 67 7.91 1.57 -14.50
N TYR A 68 7.76 0.28 -14.29
CA TYR A 68 8.26 -0.44 -13.12
C TYR A 68 9.21 -1.55 -13.55
N THR A 69 10.34 -1.67 -12.85
CA THR A 69 11.36 -2.70 -13.09
C THR A 69 11.56 -3.53 -11.84
N TYR A 70 11.66 -4.85 -12.01
CA TYR A 70 11.76 -5.80 -10.92
C TYR A 70 13.06 -6.61 -11.03
N ASN A 71 13.63 -7.03 -9.90
CA ASN A 71 14.72 -8.01 -9.88
C ASN A 71 14.20 -9.44 -10.08
N GLY A 72 15.11 -10.42 -10.16
CA GLY A 72 14.77 -11.83 -10.33
C GLY A 72 13.94 -12.45 -9.20
N ALA A 73 13.89 -11.81 -8.02
CA ALA A 73 13.05 -12.21 -6.89
C ALA A 73 11.65 -11.55 -6.92
N GLY A 74 11.32 -10.81 -7.98
CA GLY A 74 10.04 -10.12 -8.12
C GLY A 74 9.91 -8.87 -7.24
N LYS A 75 11.00 -8.28 -6.77
CA LYS A 75 11.00 -7.04 -5.99
C LYS A 75 11.20 -5.83 -6.88
N LEU A 76 10.42 -4.77 -6.65
CA LEU A 76 10.52 -3.50 -7.39
C LEU A 76 11.88 -2.86 -7.10
N VAL A 77 12.71 -2.67 -8.12
CA VAL A 77 14.03 -2.04 -7.97
C VAL A 77 14.10 -0.65 -8.57
N LYS A 78 13.18 -0.32 -9.49
CA LYS A 78 13.15 0.99 -10.14
C LYS A 78 11.76 1.33 -10.61
N SER A 79 11.36 2.59 -10.46
CA SER A 79 10.24 3.16 -11.20
C SER A 79 10.63 4.48 -11.88
N VAL A 80 10.02 4.78 -13.03
CA VAL A 80 10.26 6.00 -13.78
C VAL A 80 8.92 6.60 -14.21
N SER A 81 8.67 7.85 -13.83
CA SER A 81 7.54 8.64 -14.34
C SER A 81 7.94 9.45 -15.56
N TYR A 82 7.06 9.49 -16.55
CA TYR A 82 7.18 10.21 -17.80
C TYR A 82 6.01 11.19 -17.95
N ASP A 83 6.30 12.36 -18.50
CA ASP A 83 5.27 13.33 -18.85
C ASP A 83 4.54 12.96 -20.14
N VAL A 84 3.57 13.78 -20.53
CA VAL A 84 2.79 13.63 -21.78
C VAL A 84 3.64 13.65 -23.05
N ALA A 85 4.84 14.23 -23.00
CA ALA A 85 5.79 14.25 -24.12
C ALA A 85 6.71 13.01 -24.12
N GLY A 86 6.52 12.09 -23.17
CA GLY A 86 7.35 10.90 -23.00
C GLY A 86 8.72 11.18 -22.42
N GLN A 87 8.95 12.36 -21.82
CA GLN A 87 10.21 12.68 -21.16
C GLN A 87 10.19 12.16 -19.71
N PRO A 88 11.22 11.42 -19.27
CA PRO A 88 11.30 10.98 -17.89
C PRO A 88 11.54 12.19 -16.99
N TRP A 89 10.75 12.35 -15.94
CA TRP A 89 10.87 13.51 -15.03
C TRP A 89 11.14 13.12 -13.58
N LEU A 90 10.80 11.88 -13.17
CA LEU A 90 11.09 11.34 -11.84
C LEU A 90 11.60 9.91 -11.95
N THR A 91 12.61 9.56 -11.14
CA THR A 91 13.08 8.19 -10.99
C THR A 91 13.24 7.83 -9.54
N ASP A 92 12.68 6.69 -9.16
CA ASP A 92 12.81 6.06 -7.85
C ASP A 92 13.56 4.74 -8.00
N SER A 93 14.47 4.43 -7.09
CA SER A 93 15.31 3.24 -7.07
C SER A 93 15.39 2.64 -5.67
N ILE A 94 15.27 1.32 -5.59
CA ILE A 94 15.20 0.57 -4.33
C ILE A 94 16.24 -0.55 -4.37
N GLY A 95 17.07 -0.63 -3.32
CA GLY A 95 18.08 -1.66 -3.13
C GLY A 95 17.68 -2.65 -2.04
N TYR A 96 18.08 -3.91 -2.22
CA TYR A 96 17.80 -4.99 -1.26
C TYR A 96 19.07 -5.73 -0.86
N ASP A 97 19.12 -6.23 0.37
CA ASP A 97 20.15 -7.19 0.80
C ASP A 97 19.82 -8.64 0.38
N GLU A 98 20.73 -9.56 0.70
CA GLU A 98 20.59 -10.99 0.42
C GLU A 98 19.41 -11.65 1.15
N GLN A 99 18.92 -11.02 2.23
CA GLN A 99 17.71 -11.46 2.95
C GLN A 99 16.44 -10.81 2.39
N ASN A 100 16.52 -10.12 1.26
CA ASN A 100 15.44 -9.40 0.60
C ASN A 100 14.83 -8.24 1.42
N ARG A 101 15.60 -7.64 2.32
CA ARG A 101 15.21 -6.44 3.08
C ARG A 101 15.67 -5.20 2.35
N VAL A 102 14.91 -4.11 2.41
CA VAL A 102 15.28 -2.83 1.77
C VAL A 102 16.48 -2.25 2.50
N ILE A 103 17.55 -1.94 1.76
CA ILE A 103 18.77 -1.30 2.30
C ILE A 103 19.00 0.10 1.74
N PHE A 104 18.25 0.48 0.71
CA PHE A 104 18.41 1.76 0.04
C PHE A 104 17.14 2.18 -0.68
N GLU A 105 16.81 3.47 -0.62
CA GLU A 105 15.80 4.12 -1.45
C GLU A 105 16.32 5.48 -1.94
N LYS A 106 16.22 5.74 -3.25
CA LYS A 106 16.60 7.03 -3.82
C LYS A 106 15.64 7.48 -4.90
N ALA A 107 15.12 8.69 -4.72
CA ALA A 107 14.27 9.36 -5.69
C ALA A 107 14.89 10.68 -6.12
N TYR A 108 14.92 10.94 -7.42
CA TYR A 108 15.43 12.20 -7.98
C TYR A 108 14.66 12.66 -9.22
N ARG A 109 14.64 13.97 -9.43
CA ARG A 109 14.07 14.58 -10.63
C ARG A 109 15.07 14.48 -11.78
N ASN A 110 14.64 13.92 -12.90
CA ASN A 110 15.50 13.69 -14.07
C ASN A 110 15.87 14.99 -14.80
N ASN A 111 15.02 16.01 -14.72
CA ASN A 111 15.22 17.27 -15.44
C ASN A 111 16.33 18.15 -14.87
N ASN A 112 16.62 18.05 -13.57
CA ASN A 112 17.61 18.88 -12.89
C ASN A 112 18.54 18.10 -11.93
N GLY A 113 18.33 16.80 -11.75
CA GLY A 113 19.11 15.95 -10.84
C GLY A 113 18.80 16.16 -9.35
N GLU A 114 17.77 16.92 -9.00
CA GLU A 114 17.39 17.20 -7.62
C GLU A 114 17.00 15.91 -6.90
N VAL A 115 17.67 15.62 -5.79
CA VAL A 115 17.41 14.44 -4.96
C VAL A 115 16.28 14.75 -3.98
N ILE A 116 15.18 14.02 -4.13
CA ILE A 116 13.99 14.13 -3.27
C ILE A 116 14.14 13.25 -2.04
N THR A 117 14.68 12.04 -2.24
CA THR A 117 14.89 11.04 -1.20
C THR A 117 16.24 10.38 -1.42
N ASP A 118 17.01 10.19 -0.36
CA ASP A 118 18.23 9.38 -0.35
C ASP A 118 18.36 8.74 1.04
N LYS A 119 17.96 7.47 1.15
CA LYS A 119 17.94 6.72 2.41
C LYS A 119 18.87 5.52 2.31
N GLU A 120 19.69 5.33 3.33
CA GLU A 120 20.39 4.08 3.59
C GLU A 120 19.76 3.42 4.82
N ILE A 121 19.52 2.11 4.76
CA ILE A 121 18.93 1.34 5.85
C ILE A 121 19.91 0.28 6.33
N ARG A 122 20.20 0.28 7.64
CA ARG A 122 21.13 -0.65 8.28
C ARG A 122 20.42 -1.43 9.39
N TYR A 123 20.54 -2.75 9.35
CA TYR A 123 19.89 -3.65 10.30
C TYR A 123 20.89 -4.13 11.35
N GLY A 124 20.63 -3.81 12.62
CA GLY A 124 21.31 -4.36 13.79
C GLY A 124 20.50 -5.48 14.46
N LYS A 125 21.06 -6.11 15.50
CA LYS A 125 20.40 -7.22 16.23
C LYS A 125 19.04 -6.81 16.80
N ASN A 126 18.96 -5.61 17.38
CA ASN A 126 17.76 -5.06 18.04
C ASN A 126 17.40 -3.66 17.54
N SER A 127 17.95 -3.24 16.40
CA SER A 127 17.77 -1.88 15.89
C SER A 127 17.72 -1.85 14.36
N VAL A 128 17.10 -0.81 13.83
CA VAL A 128 17.17 -0.45 12.41
C VAL A 128 17.49 1.04 12.31
N ASP A 129 18.54 1.39 11.59
CA ASP A 129 18.95 2.77 11.30
C ASP A 129 18.54 3.10 9.86
N ILE A 130 17.78 4.18 9.65
CA ILE A 130 17.15 4.58 8.38
C ILE A 130 17.66 5.98 7.99
N GLY A 131 18.98 6.13 7.89
CA GLY A 131 19.62 7.39 7.48
C GLY A 131 19.59 8.47 8.57
N LYS A 132 19.97 9.70 8.19
CA LYS A 132 20.50 10.72 9.12
C LYS A 132 19.69 10.98 10.41
N ASP A 133 18.37 10.81 10.39
CA ASP A 133 17.52 11.26 11.49
C ASP A 133 16.50 10.21 11.96
N ILE A 134 16.44 9.00 11.39
CA ILE A 134 15.41 8.01 11.77
C ILE A 134 16.04 6.72 12.29
N TYR A 135 15.67 6.30 13.49
CA TYR A 135 16.05 5.00 14.04
C TYR A 135 14.85 4.26 14.65
N VAL A 136 14.91 2.93 14.62
CA VAL A 136 13.91 2.03 15.20
C VAL A 136 14.56 1.16 16.27
N LEU A 137 13.99 1.18 17.47
CA LEU A 137 14.34 0.28 18.57
C LEU A 137 13.35 -0.88 18.64
N ARG A 138 13.87 -2.10 18.77
CA ARG A 138 13.05 -3.32 18.89
C ARG A 138 13.21 -3.96 20.25
N THR A 139 12.10 -4.37 20.86
CA THR A 139 12.12 -5.20 22.07
C THR A 139 11.43 -6.53 21.81
N TYR A 140 11.91 -7.58 22.48
CA TYR A 140 11.39 -8.93 22.36
C TYR A 140 10.90 -9.41 23.73
N ASP A 141 9.85 -10.22 23.74
CA ASP A 141 9.29 -10.81 24.95
C ASP A 141 10.18 -11.95 25.50
N THR A 142 9.75 -12.55 26.62
CA THR A 142 10.47 -13.66 27.26
C THR A 142 10.51 -14.94 26.42
N LYS A 143 9.68 -15.04 25.37
CA LYS A 143 9.66 -16.14 24.40
C LYS A 143 10.49 -15.82 23.15
N GLY A 144 11.10 -14.64 23.08
CA GLY A 144 11.90 -14.18 21.94
C GLY A 144 11.06 -13.64 20.76
N GLN A 145 9.77 -13.41 20.95
CA GLN A 145 8.88 -12.82 19.94
C GLN A 145 8.97 -11.31 19.98
N LEU A 146 8.83 -10.64 18.83
CA LEU A 146 8.89 -9.18 18.75
C LEU A 146 7.70 -8.60 19.54
N ALA A 147 8.00 -7.82 20.58
CA ALA A 147 7.00 -7.24 21.48
C ALA A 147 6.69 -5.79 21.13
N THR A 148 7.71 -4.98 20.88
CA THR A 148 7.54 -3.58 20.45
C THR A 148 8.53 -3.14 19.38
N GLU A 149 8.10 -2.18 18.57
CA GLU A 149 8.96 -1.36 17.72
C GLU A 149 8.69 0.12 18.00
N GLU A 150 9.73 0.89 18.30
CA GLU A 150 9.65 2.33 18.56
C GLU A 150 10.50 3.06 17.52
N MET A 151 9.85 3.84 16.66
CA MET A 151 10.50 4.64 15.63
C MET A 151 10.65 6.07 16.12
N TYR A 152 11.87 6.57 16.01
CA TYR A 152 12.25 7.90 16.44
C TYR A 152 12.70 8.71 15.24
N LYS A 153 12.39 10.00 15.28
CA LYS A 153 13.07 11.00 14.48
C LYS A 153 13.90 11.88 15.40
N ASP A 154 15.22 11.94 15.17
CA ASP A 154 16.22 12.58 16.03
C ASP A 154 16.22 11.98 17.44
N THR A 155 15.38 12.50 18.34
CA THR A 155 15.17 11.96 19.69
C THR A 155 13.68 11.87 20.06
N VAL A 156 12.80 12.16 19.11
CA VAL A 156 11.35 12.23 19.31
C VAL A 156 10.72 10.94 18.81
N LEU A 157 9.97 10.26 19.68
CA LEU A 157 9.17 9.10 19.30
C LEU A 157 8.07 9.55 18.32
N ILE A 158 8.11 9.04 17.09
CA ILE A 158 7.12 9.36 16.04
C ILE A 158 6.12 8.22 15.81
N GLU A 159 6.51 6.98 16.10
CA GLU A 159 5.64 5.82 15.97
C GLU A 159 6.01 4.75 17.01
N LYS A 160 4.99 4.13 17.60
CA LYS A 160 5.14 2.94 18.44
C LYS A 160 4.22 1.83 17.94
N THR A 161 4.78 0.65 17.69
CA THR A 161 4.04 -0.58 17.41
C THR A 161 4.15 -1.53 18.59
N GLU A 162 3.00 -2.05 19.03
CA GLU A 162 2.86 -3.04 20.09
C GLU A 162 2.27 -4.31 19.49
N TYR A 163 2.98 -5.43 19.58
CA TYR A 163 2.58 -6.72 19.03
C TYR A 163 1.84 -7.54 20.09
N GLN A 164 0.81 -8.28 19.65
CA GLN A 164 -0.07 -9.11 20.47
C GLN A 164 -0.26 -10.48 19.77
N ASP A 165 -0.65 -11.53 20.51
CA ASP A 165 -0.76 -12.92 19.99
C ASP A 165 -1.61 -13.03 18.70
N HIS A 166 -2.55 -12.11 18.48
CA HIS A 166 -3.45 -12.09 17.32
C HIS A 166 -3.56 -10.72 16.65
N GLY A 167 -2.51 -9.90 16.73
CA GLY A 167 -2.55 -8.58 16.10
C GLY A 167 -1.45 -7.63 16.52
N LYS A 168 -1.65 -6.36 16.19
CA LYS A 168 -0.77 -5.26 16.61
C LYS A 168 -1.53 -3.95 16.73
N LYS A 169 -1.00 -3.06 17.56
CA LYS A 169 -1.43 -1.68 17.70
C LYS A 169 -0.29 -0.75 17.31
N VAL A 170 -0.52 0.10 16.31
CA VAL A 170 0.42 1.15 15.86
C VAL A 170 -0.11 2.50 16.34
N THR A 171 0.73 3.30 16.98
CA THR A 171 0.39 4.64 17.49
C THR A 171 1.32 5.68 16.85
N ARG A 172 0.76 6.71 16.24
CA ARG A 172 1.46 7.83 15.58
C ARG A 172 0.83 9.15 15.99
N GLY A 173 1.31 9.74 17.09
CA GLY A 173 0.64 10.88 17.71
C GLY A 173 -0.82 10.55 18.04
N GLU A 174 -1.76 11.28 17.43
CA GLU A 174 -3.21 11.10 17.61
C GLU A 174 -3.82 9.93 16.81
N LEU A 175 -3.05 9.35 15.89
CA LEU A 175 -3.49 8.26 15.02
C LEU A 175 -3.18 6.90 15.66
N ILE A 176 -4.15 6.00 15.70
CA ILE A 176 -4.00 4.63 16.19
C ILE A 176 -4.52 3.65 15.15
N VAL A 177 -3.74 2.65 14.76
CA VAL A 177 -4.18 1.52 13.93
C VAL A 177 -4.15 0.25 14.77
N GLN A 178 -5.25 -0.47 14.85
CA GLN A 178 -5.39 -1.74 15.56
C GLN A 178 -5.74 -2.84 14.56
N THR A 179 -5.06 -3.98 14.68
CA THR A 179 -5.33 -5.18 13.88
C THR A 179 -5.68 -6.32 14.82
N SER A 180 -6.68 -7.11 14.43
CA SER A 180 -7.12 -8.33 15.11
C SER A 180 -7.67 -9.34 14.10
N ASP A 181 -8.07 -10.52 14.57
CA ASP A 181 -8.79 -11.51 13.76
C ASP A 181 -10.11 -10.97 13.16
N GLU A 182 -10.71 -9.95 13.78
CA GLU A 182 -11.93 -9.31 13.30
C GLU A 182 -11.69 -8.29 12.19
N GLY A 183 -10.44 -7.84 11.99
CA GLY A 183 -10.09 -6.85 10.98
C GLY A 183 -9.09 -5.78 11.42
N GLU A 184 -8.97 -4.73 10.61
CA GLU A 184 -8.13 -3.57 10.89
C GLU A 184 -8.99 -2.33 11.18
N PHE A 185 -8.62 -1.54 12.17
CA PHE A 185 -9.36 -0.37 12.63
C PHE A 185 -8.40 0.80 12.79
N THR A 186 -8.70 1.96 12.20
CA THR A 186 -7.89 3.17 12.32
C THR A 186 -8.68 4.26 13.02
N TYR A 187 -8.08 4.87 14.03
CA TYR A 187 -8.64 5.95 14.83
C TYR A 187 -7.77 7.20 14.72
N LYS A 188 -8.38 8.39 14.78
CA LYS A 188 -7.72 9.68 14.95
C LYS A 188 -8.42 10.45 16.05
N ASN A 189 -7.70 10.89 17.08
CA ASN A 189 -8.30 11.55 18.26
C ASN A 189 -9.41 10.72 18.93
N GLY A 190 -9.24 9.40 18.97
CA GLY A 190 -10.23 8.46 19.49
C GLY A 190 -11.45 8.21 18.59
N ILE A 191 -11.54 8.90 17.44
CA ILE A 191 -12.63 8.74 16.47
C ILE A 191 -12.22 7.70 15.43
N LEU A 192 -13.07 6.71 15.16
CA LEU A 192 -12.85 5.72 14.09
C LEU A 192 -12.92 6.41 12.71
N ILE A 193 -11.84 6.34 11.94
CA ILE A 193 -11.71 6.93 10.61
C ILE A 193 -11.52 5.90 9.48
N SER A 194 -11.22 4.64 9.80
CA SER A 194 -11.18 3.55 8.81
C SER A 194 -11.40 2.18 9.45
N GLN A 195 -11.96 1.24 8.70
CA GLN A 195 -12.17 -0.15 9.08
C GLN A 195 -11.97 -1.08 7.88
N ILE A 196 -11.36 -2.25 8.09
CA ILE A 196 -11.25 -3.34 7.11
C ILE A 196 -11.82 -4.60 7.73
N LYS A 197 -12.81 -5.23 7.08
CA LYS A 197 -13.44 -6.49 7.50
C LYS A 197 -13.67 -7.40 6.28
N GLY A 198 -13.01 -8.56 6.26
CA GLY A 198 -13.10 -9.47 5.12
C GLY A 198 -12.72 -8.79 3.80
N ALA A 199 -13.65 -8.80 2.83
CA ALA A 199 -13.50 -8.17 1.51
C ALA A 199 -14.03 -6.72 1.46
N GLU A 200 -14.18 -6.05 2.60
CA GLU A 200 -14.66 -4.67 2.65
C GLU A 200 -13.67 -3.77 3.40
N LYS A 201 -13.39 -2.61 2.81
CA LYS A 201 -12.68 -1.52 3.45
C LYS A 201 -13.53 -0.26 3.43
N VAL A 202 -13.69 0.36 4.61
CA VAL A 202 -14.53 1.53 4.84
C VAL A 202 -13.70 2.67 5.43
N PHE A 203 -13.75 3.86 4.83
CA PHE A 203 -13.19 5.09 5.41
C PHE A 203 -14.29 6.03 5.89
N PHE A 204 -14.03 6.80 6.96
CA PHE A 204 -14.93 7.80 7.54
C PHE A 204 -14.24 9.17 7.62
N GLY A 205 -14.84 10.21 7.04
CA GLY A 205 -14.40 11.61 7.16
C GLY A 205 -15.50 12.52 7.73
N VAL A 206 -15.14 13.72 8.20
CA VAL A 206 -16.10 14.78 8.57
C VAL A 206 -15.82 16.03 7.72
N PRO A 207 -16.82 16.62 7.04
CA PRO A 207 -18.20 16.16 6.93
C PRO A 207 -18.29 14.91 6.02
N VAL A 208 -19.33 14.11 6.23
CA VAL A 208 -19.41 12.63 6.11
C VAL A 208 -19.05 12.06 4.74
N LYS A 209 -17.76 12.05 4.38
CA LYS A 209 -17.26 11.29 3.23
C LYS A 209 -16.99 9.85 3.67
N ARG A 210 -17.68 8.89 3.06
CA ARG A 210 -17.45 7.45 3.24
C ARG A 210 -17.01 6.83 1.93
N GLU A 211 -15.92 6.09 1.95
CA GLU A 211 -15.42 5.30 0.82
C GLU A 211 -15.58 3.82 1.16
N VAL A 212 -16.10 3.01 0.23
CA VAL A 212 -16.25 1.55 0.37
C VAL A 212 -15.55 0.85 -0.80
N THR A 213 -14.49 0.10 -0.53
CA THR A 213 -13.84 -0.75 -1.54
C THR A 213 -14.43 -2.15 -1.51
N ILE A 214 -14.81 -2.67 -2.69
CA ILE A 214 -15.39 -3.99 -2.92
C ILE A 214 -14.39 -4.82 -3.74
N PHE A 215 -14.03 -6.00 -3.24
CA PHE A 215 -13.17 -6.96 -3.96
C PHE A 215 -14.00 -8.07 -4.63
N ASP A 216 -13.47 -8.67 -5.70
CA ASP A 216 -14.04 -9.86 -6.33
C ASP A 216 -13.61 -11.15 -5.63
N GLU A 217 -14.07 -12.31 -6.13
CA GLU A 217 -13.74 -13.63 -5.60
C GLU A 217 -12.24 -13.98 -5.64
N ASN A 218 -11.46 -13.28 -6.48
CA ASN A 218 -10.02 -13.44 -6.61
C ASN A 218 -9.25 -12.40 -5.77
N GLY A 219 -9.96 -11.59 -4.97
CA GLY A 219 -9.38 -10.54 -4.14
C GLY A 219 -8.96 -9.28 -4.92
N LEU A 220 -9.36 -9.15 -6.19
CA LEU A 220 -9.09 -7.95 -6.98
C LEU A 220 -10.10 -6.86 -6.69
N LYS A 221 -9.66 -5.59 -6.73
CA LYS A 221 -10.60 -4.47 -6.63
C LYS A 221 -11.59 -4.55 -7.78
N LYS A 222 -12.87 -4.65 -7.45
CA LYS A 222 -13.98 -4.63 -8.42
C LYS A 222 -14.58 -3.24 -8.53
N MET A 223 -14.79 -2.59 -7.39
CA MET A 223 -15.43 -1.27 -7.32
C MET A 223 -14.99 -0.50 -6.07
N VAL A 224 -14.97 0.83 -6.15
CA VAL A 224 -14.89 1.72 -4.99
C VAL A 224 -16.07 2.68 -5.02
N GLN A 225 -16.89 2.69 -3.98
CA GLN A 225 -18.07 3.54 -3.87
C GLN A 225 -17.82 4.72 -2.93
N TYR A 226 -18.24 5.90 -3.35
CA TYR A 226 -18.10 7.14 -2.59
C TYR A 226 -19.46 7.68 -2.16
N TYR A 227 -19.56 7.97 -0.88
CA TYR A 227 -20.73 8.52 -0.22
C TYR A 227 -20.38 9.88 0.41
N GLN A 228 -21.30 10.83 0.34
CA GLN A 228 -21.23 12.11 1.02
C GLN A 228 -22.56 12.35 1.73
N ASP A 229 -22.52 12.62 3.04
CA ASP A 229 -23.72 12.83 3.88
C ASP A 229 -24.71 11.65 3.78
N GLY A 230 -24.15 10.43 3.73
CA GLY A 230 -24.89 9.17 3.57
C GLY A 230 -25.40 8.91 2.15
N LYS A 231 -25.24 9.84 1.21
CA LYS A 231 -25.70 9.70 -0.18
C LYS A 231 -24.57 9.19 -1.07
N TYR A 232 -24.84 8.13 -1.81
CA TYR A 232 -23.97 7.63 -2.86
C TYR A 232 -23.92 8.63 -4.03
N TYR A 233 -22.73 9.12 -4.38
CA TYR A 233 -22.58 10.18 -5.40
C TYR A 233 -21.58 9.85 -6.51
N GLN A 234 -20.70 8.87 -6.29
CA GLN A 234 -19.65 8.54 -7.25
C GLN A 234 -19.14 7.11 -7.04
N HIS A 235 -18.59 6.48 -8.07
CA HIS A 235 -17.82 5.24 -7.93
C HIS A 235 -16.71 5.08 -8.97
N LEU A 236 -15.73 4.23 -8.64
CA LEU A 236 -14.76 3.68 -9.57
C LEU A 236 -15.09 2.21 -9.86
N GLU A 237 -15.08 1.82 -11.13
CA GLU A 237 -15.15 0.42 -11.57
C GLU A 237 -13.81 -0.03 -12.15
N TYR A 238 -13.45 -1.30 -11.93
CA TYR A 238 -12.20 -1.88 -12.41
C TYR A 238 -12.49 -3.03 -13.36
N TYR A 239 -11.83 -3.02 -14.51
CA TYR A 239 -11.96 -4.05 -15.53
C TYR A 239 -10.60 -4.67 -15.81
N TYR A 240 -10.50 -6.00 -15.73
CA TYR A 240 -9.26 -6.74 -15.96
C TYR A 240 -9.37 -7.60 -17.21
N ARG A 241 -8.30 -7.63 -18.01
CA ARG A 241 -8.19 -8.45 -19.21
C ARG A 241 -7.10 -9.50 -19.04
N ARG A 242 -7.41 -10.72 -19.46
CA ARG A 242 -6.50 -11.89 -19.51
C ARG A 242 -5.87 -12.05 -20.89
#